data_AF-A0A2S0PC13-F1
#
_entry.id   AF-A0A2S0PC13-F1
#
_cell.length_a   1.000
_cell.length_b   1.000
_cell.length_c   1.000
_cell.angle_alpha   90.00
_cell.angle_beta   90.00
_cell.angle_gamma   90.00
#
_symmetry.space_group_name_H-M   'P 1'
#
loop_
_entity.id
_entity.type
_entity.pdbx_description
1 polymer ?
#
loop_
_entity_poly.entity_id
_entity_poly.type
_entity_poly.pdbx_seq_one_letter_code
_entity_poly.pdbx_strand_id
1 'polypeptide(L)'
;MSNPDFFRDLQPEVAAEVEALARLQYELREAGKAALAAADAASADALIHDIAAGRRAEDEDTVAIRASVLQAESERVRAVLAARLRGTMLEDDSPHACLVELVEQRHADRYPGGALRRLDAVELLDVDGVGMWLRMASPACWEAAWLAPDNRDWRLSRLSATSPVLYRAPDRLPRPIDLPLTDVPVLLGWLLDTLATGPDAFDSLHDS
;
A
#
# COMPACT_ATOMS: atom_id res chain seq x y z
N MET A 1 38.91 0.64 -21.74
CA MET A 1 38.44 -0.68 -21.28
C MET A 1 36.93 -0.69 -21.50
N SER A 2 36.46 -1.51 -22.44
CA SER A 2 35.02 -1.63 -22.72
C SER A 2 34.38 -2.29 -21.52
N ASN A 3 33.34 -1.68 -20.97
CA ASN A 3 32.50 -2.30 -19.95
C ASN A 3 31.97 -3.61 -20.55
N PRO A 4 32.32 -4.81 -20.04
CA PRO A 4 31.70 -6.03 -20.51
C PRO A 4 30.21 -5.90 -20.23
N ASP A 5 29.42 -5.96 -21.30
CA ASP A 5 27.99 -5.74 -21.26
C ASP A 5 27.38 -6.74 -20.26
N PHE A 6 26.92 -6.23 -19.10
CA PHE A 6 26.53 -7.02 -17.92
C PHE A 6 25.48 -8.08 -18.24
N PHE A 7 24.71 -7.87 -19.30
CA PHE A 7 23.64 -8.75 -19.78
C PHE A 7 24.09 -9.80 -20.79
N ARG A 8 25.34 -9.77 -21.26
CA ARG A 8 25.79 -10.58 -22.41
C ARG A 8 25.75 -12.09 -22.16
N ASP A 9 25.86 -12.49 -20.89
CA ASP A 9 25.89 -13.89 -20.46
C ASP A 9 24.55 -14.36 -19.88
N LEU A 10 23.52 -13.50 -19.85
CA LEU A 10 22.17 -13.85 -19.39
C LEU A 10 21.32 -14.39 -20.55
N GLN A 11 20.44 -15.35 -20.24
CA GLN A 11 19.38 -15.72 -21.18
C GLN A 11 18.48 -14.50 -21.43
N PRO A 12 17.98 -14.29 -22.66
CA PRO A 12 17.21 -13.09 -23.02
C PRO A 12 16.02 -12.81 -22.08
N GLU A 13 15.32 -13.85 -21.64
CA GLU A 13 14.18 -13.74 -20.72
C GLU A 13 14.61 -13.25 -19.33
N VAL A 14 15.77 -13.72 -18.86
CA VAL A 14 16.36 -13.30 -17.58
C VAL A 14 16.85 -11.86 -17.69
N ALA A 15 17.46 -11.48 -18.81
CA ALA A 15 17.92 -10.12 -19.04
C ALA A 15 16.74 -9.12 -19.03
N ALA A 16 15.64 -9.45 -19.70
CA ALA A 16 14.43 -8.62 -19.72
C ALA A 16 13.79 -8.48 -18.34
N GLU A 17 13.72 -9.56 -17.57
CA GLU A 17 13.20 -9.55 -16.20
C GLU A 17 14.08 -8.69 -15.26
N VAL A 18 15.40 -8.84 -15.35
CA VAL A 18 16.37 -8.04 -14.59
C VAL A 18 16.25 -6.56 -14.94
N GLU A 19 16.10 -6.22 -16.22
CA GLU A 19 15.89 -4.84 -16.67
C GLU A 19 14.57 -4.26 -16.10
N ALA A 20 13.47 -5.02 -16.17
CA ALA A 20 12.19 -4.61 -15.62
C ALA A 20 12.25 -4.38 -14.11
N LEU A 21 12.89 -5.28 -13.36
CA LEU A 21 13.08 -5.15 -11.91
C LEU A 21 13.98 -3.97 -11.56
N ALA A 22 15.06 -3.73 -12.32
CA ALA A 22 15.96 -2.59 -12.10
C ALA A 22 15.25 -1.25 -12.36
N ARG A 23 14.39 -1.20 -13.39
CA ARG A 23 13.55 -0.03 -13.66
C ARG A 23 12.53 0.20 -12.54
N LEU A 24 11.81 -0.84 -12.13
CA LEU A 24 10.84 -0.76 -11.03
C LEU A 24 11.52 -0.30 -9.73
N GLN A 25 12.72 -0.82 -9.44
CA GLN A 25 13.52 -0.39 -8.29
C GLN A 25 13.83 1.11 -8.32
N TYR A 26 14.18 1.65 -9.49
CA TYR A 26 14.41 3.07 -9.66
C TYR A 26 13.13 3.89 -9.43
N GLU A 27 12.02 3.48 -10.04
CA GLU A 27 10.72 4.14 -9.93
C GLU A 27 10.22 4.18 -8.47
N LEU A 28 10.30 3.06 -7.74
CA LEU A 28 9.96 2.99 -6.31
C LEU A 28 10.81 3.93 -5.45
N ARG A 29 12.13 3.97 -5.72
CA ARG A 29 13.05 4.84 -4.99
C ARG A 29 12.74 6.32 -5.23
N GLU A 30 12.49 6.73 -6.47
CA GLU A 30 12.18 8.11 -6.79
C GLU A 30 10.80 8.52 -6.25
N ALA A 31 9.81 7.63 -6.34
CA ALA A 31 8.50 7.85 -5.71
C ALA A 31 8.61 8.00 -4.19
N GLY A 32 9.41 7.16 -3.52
CA GLY A 32 9.65 7.24 -2.08
C GLY A 32 10.31 8.55 -1.67
N LYS A 33 11.34 9.00 -2.40
CA LYS A 33 11.97 10.31 -2.18
C LYS A 33 10.99 11.46 -2.36
N ALA A 34 10.17 11.41 -3.41
CA ALA A 34 9.19 12.45 -3.68
C ALA A 34 8.12 12.52 -2.58
N ALA A 35 7.65 11.38 -2.09
CA ALA A 35 6.69 11.31 -0.97
C ALA A 35 7.28 11.93 0.31
N LEU A 36 8.51 11.58 0.67
CA LEU A 36 9.19 12.13 1.86
C LEU A 36 9.52 13.62 1.72
N ALA A 37 9.93 14.06 0.54
CA ALA A 37 10.19 15.47 0.26
C ALA A 37 8.94 16.33 0.39
N ALA A 38 7.77 15.82 0.00
CA ALA A 38 6.49 16.52 0.16
C ALA A 38 6.12 16.78 1.63
N ALA A 39 6.59 15.94 2.56
CA ALA A 39 6.40 16.10 4.01
C ALA A 39 7.60 16.74 4.73
N ASP A 40 8.67 17.12 4.00
CA ASP A 40 9.94 17.55 4.59
C ASP A 40 10.45 16.56 5.67
N ALA A 41 10.42 15.26 5.32
CA ALA A 41 10.77 14.16 6.22
C ALA A 41 12.05 13.46 5.75
N ALA A 42 12.90 13.07 6.70
CA ALA A 42 14.14 12.34 6.40
C ALA A 42 13.90 10.85 6.09
N SER A 43 12.88 10.25 6.71
CA SER A 43 12.47 8.86 6.51
C SER A 43 11.01 8.67 6.93
N ALA A 44 10.41 7.54 6.53
CA ALA A 44 9.06 7.19 6.97
C ALA A 44 9.01 7.01 8.50
N ASP A 45 9.99 6.31 9.09
CA ASP A 45 10.05 6.11 10.54
C ASP A 45 10.18 7.42 11.33
N ALA A 46 10.97 8.38 10.83
CA ALA A 46 11.09 9.70 11.45
C ALA A 46 9.75 10.45 11.40
N LEU A 47 9.05 10.39 10.27
CA LEU A 47 7.73 10.99 10.10
C LEU A 47 6.70 10.36 11.04
N ILE A 48 6.66 9.03 11.13
CA ILE A 48 5.79 8.28 12.05
C ILE A 48 6.05 8.69 13.51
N HIS A 49 7.33 8.79 13.90
CA HIS A 49 7.71 9.21 15.24
C HIS A 49 7.34 10.67 15.53
N ASP A 50 7.45 11.58 14.55
CA ASP A 50 7.05 12.97 14.70
C ASP A 50 5.53 13.13 14.82
N ILE A 51 4.74 12.37 14.05
CA ILE A 51 3.28 12.31 14.17
C ILE A 51 2.89 11.80 15.55
N ALA A 52 3.45 10.67 16.00
CA ALA A 52 3.15 10.08 17.30
C ALA A 52 3.51 11.00 18.49
N ALA A 53 4.49 11.88 18.31
CA ALA A 53 4.88 12.86 19.32
C ALA A 53 4.13 14.20 19.22
N GLY A 54 3.15 14.33 18.32
CA GLY A 54 2.38 15.56 18.10
C GLY A 54 3.20 16.71 17.51
N ARG A 55 4.34 16.43 16.87
CA ARG A 55 5.18 17.43 16.20
C ARG A 55 4.75 17.70 14.75
N ARG A 56 3.92 16.81 14.19
CA ARG A 56 3.34 16.87 12.84
C ARG A 56 1.83 16.68 12.94
N ALA A 57 1.10 17.12 11.93
CA ALA A 57 -0.34 16.95 11.91
C ALA A 57 -0.71 15.47 11.67
N GLU A 58 -1.84 15.02 12.23
CA GLU A 58 -2.27 13.61 12.11
C GLU A 58 -2.70 13.24 10.70
N ASP A 59 -3.10 14.22 9.87
CA ASP A 59 -3.46 14.03 8.46
C ASP A 59 -2.24 13.82 7.53
N GLU A 60 -1.02 13.94 8.07
CA GLU A 60 0.21 13.53 7.40
C GLU A 60 0.44 12.00 7.45
N ASP A 61 -0.42 11.24 8.14
CA ASP A 61 -0.29 9.78 8.25
C ASP A 61 -0.36 9.06 6.90
N THR A 62 -1.19 9.53 5.96
CA THR A 62 -1.24 8.98 4.59
C THR A 62 0.12 9.09 3.91
N VAL A 63 0.86 10.19 4.12
CA VAL A 63 2.20 10.36 3.54
C VAL A 63 3.18 9.40 4.18
N ALA A 64 3.12 9.24 5.50
CA ALA A 64 3.95 8.30 6.23
C ALA A 64 3.70 6.84 5.79
N ILE A 65 2.44 6.42 5.71
CA ILE A 65 2.04 5.08 5.26
C ILE A 65 2.50 4.86 3.82
N ARG A 66 2.26 5.82 2.92
CA ARG A 66 2.72 5.75 1.53
C ARG A 66 4.23 5.59 1.42
N ALA A 67 5.00 6.37 2.19
CA ALA A 67 6.45 6.25 2.22
C ALA A 67 6.91 4.89 2.75
N SER A 68 6.27 4.36 3.79
CA SER A 68 6.54 3.01 4.30
C SER A 68 6.27 1.92 3.27
N VAL A 69 5.17 2.02 2.51
CA VAL A 69 4.86 1.04 1.45
C VAL A 69 5.91 1.08 0.34
N LEU A 70 6.25 2.27 -0.14
CA LEU A 70 7.25 2.44 -1.19
C LEU A 70 8.63 1.91 -0.76
N GLN A 71 9.00 2.11 0.50
CA GLN A 71 10.22 1.54 1.06
C GLN A 71 10.16 0.00 1.11
N ALA A 72 9.08 -0.57 1.64
CA ALA A 72 8.91 -2.03 1.73
C ALA A 72 8.93 -2.69 0.35
N GLU A 73 8.21 -2.13 -0.63
CA GLU A 73 8.22 -2.64 -2.01
C GLU A 73 9.60 -2.48 -2.66
N SER A 74 10.31 -1.39 -2.40
CA SER A 74 11.69 -1.21 -2.88
C SER A 74 12.64 -2.25 -2.29
N GLU A 75 12.53 -2.57 -1.00
CA GLU A 75 13.36 -3.60 -0.35
C GLU A 75 13.06 -4.98 -0.93
N ARG A 76 11.78 -5.28 -1.17
CA ARG A 76 11.33 -6.54 -1.79
C ARG A 76 11.82 -6.67 -3.23
N VAL A 77 11.62 -5.67 -4.09
CA VAL A 77 12.07 -5.69 -5.48
C VAL A 77 13.60 -5.85 -5.55
N ARG A 78 14.34 -5.20 -4.66
CA ARG A 78 15.79 -5.40 -4.53
C ARG A 78 16.14 -6.84 -4.16
N ALA A 79 15.39 -7.47 -3.25
CA ALA A 79 15.59 -8.87 -2.88
C ALA A 79 15.30 -9.83 -4.05
N VAL A 80 14.20 -9.61 -4.78
CA VAL A 80 13.83 -10.37 -5.98
C VAL A 80 14.91 -10.22 -7.07
N LEU A 81 15.35 -8.99 -7.36
CA LEU A 81 16.44 -8.72 -8.30
C LEU A 81 17.73 -9.45 -7.91
N ALA A 82 18.10 -9.40 -6.63
CA ALA A 82 19.30 -10.08 -6.14
C ALA A 82 19.17 -11.61 -6.22
N ALA A 83 17.99 -12.17 -5.94
CA ALA A 83 17.71 -13.59 -6.10
C ALA A 83 17.83 -14.01 -7.58
N ARG A 84 17.26 -13.20 -8.48
CA ARG A 84 17.26 -13.48 -9.92
C ARG A 84 18.67 -13.49 -10.51
N LEU A 85 19.50 -12.52 -10.12
CA LEU A 85 20.92 -12.45 -10.51
C LEU A 85 21.74 -13.63 -9.99
N ARG A 86 21.31 -14.32 -8.93
CA ARG A 86 21.93 -15.56 -8.41
C ARG A 86 21.37 -16.84 -9.04
N GLY A 87 20.45 -16.73 -10.01
CA GLY A 87 19.79 -17.89 -10.63
C GLY A 87 18.73 -18.53 -9.74
N THR A 88 18.26 -17.85 -8.70
CA THR A 88 17.18 -18.29 -7.82
C THR A 88 15.89 -17.52 -8.11
N MET A 89 14.74 -18.09 -7.77
CA MET A 89 13.45 -17.40 -7.81
C MET A 89 12.96 -17.13 -6.39
N LEU A 90 12.41 -15.94 -6.18
CA LEU A 90 11.68 -15.56 -4.99
C LEU A 90 10.25 -15.27 -5.41
N GLU A 91 9.29 -15.92 -4.76
CA GLU A 91 7.86 -15.65 -5.02
C GLU A 91 7.50 -14.24 -4.54
N ASP A 92 6.53 -13.62 -5.20
CA ASP A 92 5.98 -12.34 -4.76
C ASP A 92 4.89 -12.57 -3.72
N ASP A 93 5.27 -12.57 -2.45
CA ASP A 93 4.40 -12.71 -1.29
C ASP A 93 4.04 -11.35 -0.66
N SER A 94 4.17 -10.25 -1.43
CA SER A 94 3.81 -8.93 -0.94
C SER A 94 2.33 -8.86 -0.56
N PRO A 95 1.96 -8.02 0.43
CA PRO A 95 0.56 -7.76 0.74
C PRO A 95 -0.26 -7.33 -0.48
N HIS A 96 0.35 -6.60 -1.41
CA HIS A 96 -0.29 -6.20 -2.66
C HIS A 96 -0.53 -7.36 -3.63
N ALA A 97 0.42 -8.30 -3.76
CA ALA A 97 0.21 -9.51 -4.56
C ALA A 97 -0.93 -10.36 -3.97
N CYS A 98 -0.90 -10.60 -2.65
CA CYS A 98 -1.97 -11.32 -1.97
C CYS A 98 -3.34 -10.65 -2.13
N LEU A 99 -3.41 -9.30 -2.09
CA LEU A 99 -4.67 -8.59 -2.24
C LEU A 99 -5.25 -8.73 -3.66
N VAL A 100 -4.41 -8.68 -4.70
CA VAL A 100 -4.86 -8.87 -6.09
C VAL A 100 -5.53 -10.24 -6.24
N GLU A 101 -4.90 -11.29 -5.72
CA GLU A 101 -5.46 -12.65 -5.72
C GLU A 101 -6.78 -12.73 -4.92
N LEU A 102 -6.85 -12.09 -3.75
CA LEU A 102 -8.05 -12.09 -2.92
C LEU A 102 -9.24 -11.38 -3.58
N VAL A 103 -8.99 -10.30 -4.32
CA VAL A 103 -10.02 -9.57 -5.08
C VAL A 103 -10.64 -10.46 -6.15
N GLU A 104 -9.80 -11.15 -6.92
CA GLU A 104 -10.25 -12.09 -7.97
C GLU A 104 -11.08 -13.25 -7.39
N GLN A 105 -10.74 -13.71 -6.18
CA GLN A 105 -11.41 -14.86 -5.56
C GLN A 105 -12.73 -14.51 -4.85
N ARG A 106 -12.84 -13.33 -4.24
CA ARG A 106 -13.95 -13.02 -3.30
C ARG A 106 -14.93 -11.97 -3.82
N HIS A 107 -14.47 -11.01 -4.62
CA HIS A 107 -15.24 -9.78 -4.92
C HIS A 107 -15.18 -9.39 -6.41
N ALA A 108 -14.90 -10.33 -7.31
CA ALA A 108 -14.82 -10.07 -8.75
C ALA A 108 -16.06 -9.36 -9.31
N ASP A 109 -17.25 -9.74 -8.86
CA ASP A 109 -18.52 -9.15 -9.31
C ASP A 109 -18.69 -7.67 -8.89
N ARG A 110 -18.02 -7.25 -7.81
CA ARG A 110 -18.11 -5.88 -7.29
C ARG A 110 -17.10 -4.95 -7.95
N TYR A 111 -15.99 -5.49 -8.45
CA TYR A 111 -14.89 -4.74 -9.05
C TYR A 111 -14.69 -5.19 -10.50
N PRO A 112 -15.52 -4.75 -11.46
CA PRO A 112 -15.51 -5.24 -12.83
C PRO A 112 -14.20 -4.94 -13.57
N GLY A 113 -13.45 -3.93 -13.12
CA GLY A 113 -12.10 -3.61 -13.62
C GLY A 113 -10.97 -4.42 -12.98
N GLY A 114 -11.27 -5.26 -11.99
CA GLY A 114 -10.29 -5.99 -11.19
C GLY A 114 -9.46 -5.11 -10.26
N ALA A 115 -8.39 -5.69 -9.72
CA ALA A 115 -7.41 -5.02 -8.87
C ALA A 115 -6.23 -4.49 -9.71
N LEU A 116 -5.97 -3.19 -9.64
CA LEU A 116 -4.83 -2.57 -10.32
C LEU A 116 -3.71 -2.29 -9.32
N ARG A 117 -2.59 -3.00 -9.48
CA ARG A 117 -1.40 -2.76 -8.67
C ARG A 117 -0.68 -1.47 -9.09
N ARG A 118 -0.54 -0.54 -8.15
CA ARG A 118 0.29 0.66 -8.24
C ARG A 118 1.58 0.48 -7.43
N LEU A 119 2.47 1.46 -7.48
CA LEU A 119 3.73 1.41 -6.73
C LEU A 119 3.53 1.41 -5.21
N ASP A 120 2.50 2.11 -4.73
CA ASP A 120 2.24 2.37 -3.31
C ASP A 120 0.90 1.81 -2.82
N ALA A 121 0.10 1.20 -3.70
CA ALA A 121 -1.25 0.76 -3.38
C ALA A 121 -1.73 -0.32 -4.35
N VAL A 122 -2.81 -0.99 -3.97
CA VAL A 122 -3.73 -1.62 -4.91
C VAL A 122 -4.95 -0.71 -5.05
N GLU A 123 -5.32 -0.40 -6.29
CA GLU A 123 -6.44 0.42 -6.65
C GLU A 123 -7.60 -0.45 -7.14
N LEU A 124 -8.81 -0.13 -6.67
CA LEU A 124 -10.06 -0.77 -7.06
C LEU A 124 -11.06 0.31 -7.47
N LEU A 125 -11.94 -0.03 -8.39
CA LEU A 125 -13.09 0.79 -8.78
C LEU A 125 -14.33 -0.09 -8.73
N ASP A 126 -15.30 0.27 -7.89
CA ASP A 126 -16.57 -0.46 -7.86
C ASP A 126 -17.51 -0.11 -9.01
N VAL A 127 -18.60 -0.87 -9.10
CA VAL A 127 -19.68 -0.67 -10.09
C VAL A 127 -20.38 0.69 -10.00
N ASP A 128 -20.33 1.35 -8.84
CA ASP A 128 -20.96 2.64 -8.57
C ASP A 128 -20.00 3.82 -8.83
N GLY A 129 -18.76 3.54 -9.22
CA GLY A 129 -17.73 4.53 -9.53
C GLY A 129 -16.97 5.04 -8.30
N VAL A 130 -17.09 4.38 -7.15
CA VAL A 130 -16.29 4.68 -5.95
C VAL A 130 -14.89 4.11 -6.14
N GLY A 131 -13.90 4.99 -6.11
CA GLY A 131 -12.49 4.61 -6.12
C GLY A 131 -12.07 4.14 -4.73
N MET A 132 -11.29 3.07 -4.66
CA MET A 132 -10.70 2.58 -3.41
C MET A 132 -9.21 2.34 -3.56
N TRP A 133 -8.48 2.54 -2.47
CA TRP A 133 -7.05 2.26 -2.39
C TRP A 133 -6.76 1.47 -1.13
N LEU A 134 -5.92 0.44 -1.27
CA LEU A 134 -5.35 -0.28 -0.15
C LEU A 134 -3.82 -0.17 -0.18
N ARG A 135 -3.27 0.42 0.87
CA ARG A 135 -1.83 0.58 1.12
C ARG A 135 -1.48 -0.30 2.31
N MET A 136 -0.46 -1.15 2.18
CA MET A 136 -0.02 -1.99 3.29
C MET A 136 1.48 -2.22 3.23
N ALA A 137 2.20 -1.67 4.21
CA ALA A 137 3.62 -1.97 4.40
C ALA A 137 3.79 -3.14 5.38
N SER A 138 2.90 -3.22 6.38
CA SER A 138 2.85 -4.31 7.36
C SER A 138 1.47 -4.33 8.06
N PRO A 139 1.16 -5.36 8.86
CA PRO A 139 -0.07 -5.35 9.70
C PRO A 139 -0.18 -4.15 10.66
N ALA A 140 0.95 -3.50 10.95
CA ALA A 140 1.02 -2.34 11.83
C ALA A 140 0.96 -1.00 11.06
N CYS A 141 1.15 -1.00 9.74
CA CYS A 141 1.22 0.22 8.91
C CYS A 141 0.47 0.00 7.59
N TRP A 142 -0.76 0.51 7.51
CA TRP A 142 -1.67 0.34 6.38
C TRP A 142 -2.75 1.42 6.33
N GLU A 143 -3.37 1.56 5.16
CA GLU A 143 -4.52 2.43 4.89
C GLU A 143 -5.48 1.74 3.92
N ALA A 144 -6.77 1.83 4.19
CA ALA A 144 -7.85 1.57 3.25
C ALA A 144 -8.65 2.87 3.08
N ALA A 145 -8.83 3.31 1.84
CA ALA A 145 -9.49 4.58 1.53
C ALA A 145 -10.58 4.40 0.47
N TRP A 146 -11.61 5.22 0.57
CA TRP A 146 -12.69 5.38 -0.42
C TRP A 146 -12.69 6.81 -0.92
N LEU A 147 -12.96 7.01 -2.22
CA LEU A 147 -13.22 8.30 -2.84
C LEU A 147 -14.49 8.18 -3.67
N ALA A 148 -15.53 8.89 -3.23
CA ALA A 148 -16.75 8.98 -4.00
C ALA A 148 -16.56 9.87 -5.24
N PRO A 149 -17.41 9.71 -6.28
CA PRO A 149 -17.37 10.54 -7.49
C PRO A 149 -17.50 12.05 -7.24
N ASP A 150 -18.07 12.45 -6.09
CA ASP A 150 -18.22 13.84 -5.66
C ASP A 150 -17.03 14.37 -4.83
N ASN A 151 -15.91 13.62 -4.80
CA ASN A 151 -14.68 13.91 -4.07
C ASN A 151 -14.76 13.86 -2.55
N ARG A 152 -15.82 13.28 -1.98
CA ARG A 152 -15.81 12.92 -0.56
C ARG A 152 -14.91 11.71 -0.33
N ASP A 153 -14.06 11.78 0.69
CA ASP A 153 -13.14 10.69 1.01
C ASP A 153 -13.32 10.17 2.44
N TRP A 154 -13.19 8.85 2.56
CA TRP A 154 -13.18 8.15 3.84
C TRP A 154 -11.90 7.34 3.93
N ARG A 155 -11.38 7.20 5.14
CA ARG A 155 -10.14 6.46 5.37
C ARG A 155 -10.22 5.68 6.64
N LEU A 156 -9.68 4.47 6.59
CA LEU A 156 -9.36 3.65 7.72
C LEU A 156 -7.85 3.43 7.69
N SER A 157 -7.13 3.86 8.72
CA SER A 157 -5.67 3.78 8.74
C SER A 157 -5.13 3.27 10.06
N ARG A 158 -3.96 2.64 10.01
CA ARG A 158 -3.13 2.37 11.16
C ARG A 158 -1.70 2.73 10.80
N LEU A 159 -1.10 3.60 11.60
CA LEU A 159 0.25 4.10 11.34
C LEU A 159 1.35 3.23 11.97
N SER A 160 1.09 2.66 13.14
CA SER A 160 2.03 1.78 13.84
C SER A 160 1.33 0.78 14.76
N ALA A 161 2.08 -0.17 15.31
CA ALA A 161 1.56 -1.16 16.25
C ALA A 161 1.01 -0.52 17.54
N THR A 162 1.57 0.63 17.95
CA THR A 162 1.14 1.37 19.14
C THR A 162 0.08 2.44 18.84
N SER A 163 -0.18 2.72 17.57
CA SER A 163 -1.23 3.66 17.17
C SER A 163 -2.59 2.94 17.15
N PRO A 164 -3.68 3.60 17.58
CA PRO A 164 -5.02 3.09 17.34
C PRO A 164 -5.29 3.01 15.82
N VAL A 165 -6.21 2.13 15.43
CA VAL A 165 -6.80 2.24 14.08
C VAL A 165 -7.70 3.46 14.06
N LEU A 166 -7.59 4.32 13.06
CA LEU A 166 -8.37 5.54 12.94
C LEU A 166 -9.30 5.45 11.74
N TYR A 167 -10.57 5.78 11.96
CA TYR A 167 -11.54 6.04 10.90
C TYR A 167 -11.74 7.54 10.74
N ARG A 168 -11.64 8.02 9.50
CA ARG A 168 -11.88 9.40 9.08
C ARG A 168 -12.96 9.41 8.02
N ALA A 169 -13.91 10.33 8.19
CA ALA A 169 -15.03 10.54 7.28
C ALA A 169 -15.15 12.04 6.97
N PRO A 170 -15.80 12.41 5.85
CA PRO A 170 -16.07 13.80 5.52
C PRO A 170 -16.81 14.48 6.67
N ASP A 171 -16.39 15.68 7.03
CA ASP A 171 -17.04 16.55 8.02
C ASP A 171 -17.13 15.95 9.45
N ARG A 172 -16.35 14.91 9.78
CA ARG A 172 -16.31 14.26 11.10
C ARG A 172 -14.89 14.24 11.65
N LEU A 173 -14.75 14.39 12.97
CA LEU A 173 -13.46 14.20 13.64
C LEU A 173 -13.00 12.73 13.56
N PRO A 174 -11.68 12.46 13.46
CA PRO A 174 -11.14 11.11 13.47
C PRO A 174 -11.59 10.33 14.71
N ARG A 175 -11.86 9.03 14.54
CA ARG A 175 -12.34 8.16 15.63
C ARG A 175 -11.49 6.89 15.71
N PRO A 176 -11.08 6.47 16.92
CA PRO A 176 -10.40 5.20 17.09
C PRO A 176 -11.36 4.02 16.89
N ILE A 177 -10.87 2.95 16.29
CA ILE A 177 -11.54 1.66 16.14
C ILE A 177 -10.68 0.58 16.81
N ASP A 178 -11.32 -0.26 17.63
CA ASP A 178 -10.67 -1.42 18.21
C ASP A 178 -10.59 -2.53 17.18
N LEU A 179 -9.37 -2.82 16.73
CA LEU A 179 -9.08 -3.96 15.87
C LEU A 179 -7.85 -4.70 16.43
N PRO A 180 -7.95 -6.00 16.77
CA PRO A 180 -6.79 -6.77 17.15
C PRO A 180 -5.79 -6.83 15.98
N LEU A 181 -4.49 -6.88 16.29
CA LEU A 181 -3.47 -7.19 15.29
C LEU A 181 -3.72 -8.61 14.76
N THR A 182 -3.94 -8.72 13.46
CA THR A 182 -4.14 -9.98 12.75
C THR A 182 -2.93 -10.30 11.86
N ASP A 183 -2.81 -11.56 11.42
CA ASP A 183 -1.87 -11.89 10.35
C ASP A 183 -2.25 -11.17 9.03
N VAL A 184 -1.31 -11.09 8.10
CA VAL A 184 -1.49 -10.33 6.84
C VAL A 184 -2.71 -10.84 6.04
N PRO A 185 -2.88 -12.15 5.75
CA PRO A 185 -4.03 -12.62 4.98
C PRO A 185 -5.38 -12.32 5.63
N VAL A 186 -5.51 -12.51 6.96
CA VAL A 186 -6.75 -12.21 7.68
C VAL A 186 -7.04 -10.72 7.66
N LEU A 187 -6.03 -9.88 7.88
CA LEU A 187 -6.19 -8.43 7.80
C LEU A 187 -6.64 -7.98 6.40
N LEU A 188 -5.99 -8.49 5.34
CA LEU A 188 -6.33 -8.15 3.96
C LEU A 188 -7.76 -8.57 3.62
N GLY A 189 -8.18 -9.78 4.02
CA GLY A 189 -9.55 -10.25 3.83
C GLY A 189 -10.56 -9.35 4.54
N TRP A 190 -10.30 -8.99 5.80
CA TRP A 190 -11.16 -8.08 6.55
C TRP A 190 -11.23 -6.69 5.92
N LEU A 191 -10.09 -6.11 5.51
CA LEU A 191 -10.04 -4.81 4.85
C LEU A 191 -10.80 -4.83 3.52
N LEU A 192 -10.69 -5.90 2.75
CA LEU A 192 -11.39 -6.03 1.48
C LEU A 192 -12.90 -6.18 1.66
N ASP A 193 -13.35 -7.00 2.61
CA ASP A 193 -14.77 -7.13 2.96
C ASP A 193 -15.32 -5.79 3.50
N THR A 194 -14.48 -5.07 4.24
CA THR A 194 -14.77 -3.71 4.73
C THR A 194 -14.94 -2.72 3.58
N LEU A 195 -13.99 -2.68 2.63
CA LEU A 195 -14.06 -1.86 1.43
C LEU A 195 -15.34 -2.15 0.63
N ALA A 196 -15.68 -3.44 0.48
CA ALA A 196 -16.87 -3.90 -0.23
C ALA A 196 -18.19 -3.50 0.45
N THR A 197 -18.21 -3.38 1.78
CA THR A 197 -19.41 -2.94 2.50
C THR A 197 -19.66 -1.43 2.31
N GLY A 198 -18.59 -0.67 2.06
CA GLY A 198 -18.64 0.78 1.81
C GLY A 198 -18.52 1.62 3.08
N PRO A 199 -18.28 2.94 2.92
CA PRO A 199 -17.99 3.84 4.04
C PRO A 199 -19.18 4.04 4.99
N ASP A 200 -20.42 3.99 4.48
CA ASP A 200 -21.66 4.21 5.24
C ASP A 200 -21.89 3.19 6.35
N ALA A 201 -21.29 2.00 6.24
CA ALA A 201 -21.35 0.97 7.27
C ALA A 201 -20.73 1.45 8.59
N PHE A 202 -19.68 2.27 8.53
CA PHE A 202 -19.04 2.84 9.71
C PHE A 202 -19.76 4.07 10.23
N ASP A 203 -20.41 4.82 9.34
CA ASP A 203 -21.23 5.96 9.76
C ASP A 203 -22.45 5.51 10.56
N SER A 204 -23.06 4.38 10.19
CA SER A 204 -24.29 3.85 10.79
C SER A 204 -24.09 3.01 12.06
N LEU A 205 -22.91 2.41 12.27
CA LEU A 205 -22.65 1.54 13.42
C LEU A 205 -22.85 2.23 14.78
N HIS A 206 -22.79 3.57 14.86
CA HIS A 206 -22.80 4.30 16.13
C HIS A 206 -23.70 5.55 16.20
N ASP A 207 -24.59 5.77 15.22
CA ASP A 207 -25.72 6.71 15.36
C ASP A 207 -26.95 6.04 16.04
N SER A 208 -26.77 4.86 16.65
CA SER A 208 -27.79 4.07 17.38
C SER A 208 -27.61 4.08 18.89
#